data_AF-A0A0Q6R7I4-F1
#
_entry.id   AF-A0A0Q6R7I4-F1
#
_cell.length_a   1.000
_cell.length_b   1.000
_cell.length_c   1.000
_cell.angle_alpha   90.00
_cell.angle_beta   90.00
_cell.angle_gamma   90.00
#
_symmetry.space_group_name_H-M   'P 1'
#
loop_
_entity.id
_entity.type
_entity.pdbx_description
1 polymer ?
#
loop_
_entity_poly.entity_id
_entity_poly.type
_entity_poly.pdbx_seq_one_letter_code
_entity_poly.pdbx_strand_id
1 'polypeptide(L)' 'MISVTCLDLGAWGAVYTEGWDRQVKLVKEEAKALKTQINTMWIYPPAADRVTALASADPMIPVA' A
#
# COMPACT_ATOMS: atom_id res chain seq x y z
N MET A 1 5.17 13.81 -11.24
CA MET A 1 4.23 12.76 -10.80
C MET A 1 4.92 11.98 -9.69
N ILE A 2 4.31 11.85 -8.52
CA ILE A 2 4.90 11.12 -7.38
C ILE A 2 4.41 9.67 -7.48
N SER A 3 5.25 8.80 -8.03
CA SER A 3 5.04 7.36 -7.95
C SER A 3 5.80 6.81 -6.75
N VAL A 4 5.20 5.86 -6.03
CA VAL A 4 5.85 5.18 -4.91
C VAL A 4 6.07 3.71 -5.27
N THR A 5 7.18 3.13 -4.83
CA THR A 5 7.43 1.69 -4.93
C THR A 5 7.85 1.17 -3.58
N CYS A 6 7.21 0.09 -3.13
CA CYS A 6 7.54 -0.56 -1.87
C CYS A 6 7.75 -2.06 -2.12
N LEU A 7 8.99 -2.52 -2.00
CA LEU A 7 9.43 -3.88 -2.27
C LEU A 7 9.83 -4.59 -0.98
N ASP A 8 9.12 -5.65 -0.61
CA ASP A 8 9.45 -6.51 0.53
C ASP A 8 10.49 -7.57 0.11
N LEU A 9 11.51 -7.77 0.93
CA LEU A 9 12.64 -8.68 0.72
C LEU A 9 12.64 -9.85 1.74
N GLY A 10 11.48 -10.14 2.34
CA GLY A 10 11.32 -11.20 3.33
C GLY A 10 12.02 -10.85 4.64
N ALA A 11 12.85 -11.77 5.14
CA ALA A 11 13.58 -11.59 6.40
C ALA A 11 14.56 -10.40 6.40
N TRP A 12 14.90 -9.89 5.22
CA TRP A 12 15.87 -8.81 5.04
C TRP A 12 15.25 -7.39 5.15
N GLY A 13 13.95 -7.32 5.41
CA GLY A 13 13.19 -6.07 5.49
C GLY A 13 12.56 -5.69 4.14
N ALA A 14 12.43 -4.39 3.87
CA ALA A 14 11.89 -3.88 2.61
C ALA A 14 12.66 -2.63 2.14
N VAL A 15 12.33 -2.13 0.94
CA VAL A 15 12.80 -0.85 0.42
C VAL A 15 11.60 -0.03 -0.05
N TYR A 16 11.54 1.24 0.35
CA TYR A 16 10.53 2.20 -0.09
C TYR A 16 11.21 3.34 -0.85
N THR A 17 10.71 3.62 -2.06
CA THR A 17 11.25 4.63 -2.97
C THR A 17 10.17 5.55 -3.50
N GLU A 18 10.54 6.80 -3.80
CA GLU A 18 9.65 7.80 -4.37
C GLU A 18 10.20 8.42 -5.66
N GLY A 19 9.28 8.87 -6.50
CA GLY A 19 9.59 9.60 -7.73
C GLY A 19 10.03 8.69 -8.87
N TRP A 20 10.24 9.32 -10.03
CA TRP A 20 10.68 8.65 -11.25
C TRP A 20 12.08 8.03 -11.10
N ASP A 21 12.98 8.76 -10.44
CA ASP A 21 14.37 8.33 -10.19
C ASP A 21 14.50 7.32 -9.03
N ARG A 22 13.38 6.87 -8.45
CA ARG A 22 13.33 5.88 -7.35
C ARG A 22 14.25 6.24 -6.18
N GLN A 23 14.14 7.47 -5.67
CA GLN A 23 14.91 7.88 -4.51
C GLN A 23 14.55 7.02 -3.30
N VAL A 24 15.54 6.33 -2.71
CA VAL A 24 15.35 5.53 -1.50
C VAL A 24 15.03 6.46 -0.33
N LYS A 25 13.88 6.20 0.32
CA LYS A 25 13.43 6.97 1.48
C LYS A 25 13.49 6.16 2.77
N LEU A 26 13.12 4.87 2.71
CA LEU A 26 13.18 3.96 3.85
C LEU A 26 13.75 2.60 3.42
N VAL A 27 14.39 1.90 4.36
CA VAL A 27 14.96 0.56 4.16
C VAL A 27 14.73 -0.34 5.37
N LYS A 28 14.98 -1.64 5.21
CA LYS A 28 14.97 -2.66 6.28
C LYS A 28 13.62 -2.69 7.02
N GLU A 29 13.62 -2.64 8.36
CA GLU A 29 12.43 -2.81 9.17
C GLU A 29 11.44 -1.66 9.04
N GLU A 30 11.89 -0.41 8.91
CA GLU A 30 11.00 0.74 8.77
C GLU A 30 10.18 0.66 7.48
N ALA A 31 10.84 0.34 6.35
CA ALA A 31 10.15 0.12 5.10
C ALA A 31 9.18 -1.08 5.18
N LYS A 32 9.54 -2.13 5.94
CA LYS A 32 8.71 -3.32 6.10
C LYS A 32 7.49 -3.05 6.96
N ALA A 33 7.64 -2.25 8.01
CA ALA A 33 6.55 -1.77 8.85
C ALA A 33 5.57 -0.94 8.00
N LEU A 34 6.09 -0.01 7.19
CA LEU A 34 5.26 0.77 6.26
C LEU A 34 4.53 -0.12 5.25
N LYS A 35 5.22 -1.08 4.61
CA LYS A 35 4.59 -2.03 3.68
C LYS A 35 3.48 -2.83 4.35
N THR A 36 3.70 -3.27 5.58
CA THR A 36 2.72 -4.02 6.36
C THR A 36 1.50 -3.15 6.65
N GLN A 37 1.68 -1.91 7.08
CA GLN A 37 0.58 -0.98 7.31
C GLN A 37 -0.22 -0.70 6.03
N ILE A 38 0.44 -0.44 4.90
CA ILE A 38 -0.21 -0.29 3.60
C ILE A 38 -1.08 -1.52 3.33
N ASN A 39 -0.46 -2.71 3.32
CA ASN A 39 -1.12 -3.94 2.89
C ASN A 39 -2.23 -4.41 3.83
N THR A 40 -2.16 -4.10 5.13
CA THR A 40 -3.07 -4.67 6.15
C THR A 40 -4.07 -3.68 6.73
N MET A 41 -3.85 -2.37 6.54
CA MET A 41 -4.69 -1.32 7.14
C MET A 41 -5.26 -0.38 6.09
N TRP A 42 -4.45 0.06 5.12
CA TRP A 42 -4.88 1.11 4.18
C TRP A 42 -5.53 0.55 2.92
N ILE A 43 -4.97 -0.51 2.35
CA ILE A 43 -5.48 -1.13 1.11
C ILE A 43 -6.03 -2.54 1.35
N TYR A 44 -6.20 -2.93 2.62
CA TYR A 44 -6.78 -4.24 2.91
C TYR A 44 -8.25 -4.24 2.52
N PRO A 45 -8.73 -5.29 1.83
CA PRO A 45 -10.13 -5.35 1.42
C PRO A 45 -11.06 -5.27 2.64
N PRO A 46 -12.29 -4.74 2.46
CA PRO A 46 -13.31 -4.81 3.49
C PRO A 46 -13.55 -6.27 3.92
N ALA A 47 -14.25 -6.46 5.03
CA ALA A 47 -14.72 -7.78 5.45
C ALA A 47 -15.30 -8.54 4.24
N ALA A 48 -15.13 -9.87 4.20
CA ALA A 48 -15.55 -10.73 3.10
C ALA A 48 -17.09 -10.88 3.02
N ASP A 49 -17.79 -9.76 3.09
CA ASP A 49 -19.20 -9.58 2.80
C ASP A 49 -19.35 -9.08 1.37
N ARG A 50 -20.08 -9.86 0.56
CA ARG A 50 -20.25 -9.59 -0.87
C ARG A 50 -20.96 -8.25 -1.11
N VAL A 51 -21.97 -7.92 -0.32
CA VAL A 51 -22.79 -6.72 -0.54
C VAL A 51 -21.94 -5.48 -0.25
N THR A 52 -21.23 -5.46 0.87
CA THR A 52 -20.31 -4.38 1.24
C THR A 52 -19.20 -4.21 0.21
N ALA A 53 -18.54 -5.28 -0.21
CA ALA A 53 -17.44 -5.21 -1.17
C ALA A 53 -17.88 -4.64 -2.54
N LEU A 54 -19.04 -5.04 -3.04
CA LEU A 54 -19.60 -4.50 -4.29
C LEU A 54 -20.01 -3.03 -4.16
N ALA A 55 -20.61 -2.64 -3.03
CA ALA A 55 -20.97 -1.24 -2.79
C ALA A 55 -19.73 -0.33 -2.75
N SER A 56 -18.64 -0.76 -2.11
CA SER A 56 -17.38 0.02 -2.06
C SER A 56 -16.66 0.15 -3.40
N ALA A 57 -17.01 -0.67 -4.40
CA ALA A 57 -16.42 -0.65 -5.73
C ALA A 57 -17.24 0.19 -6.74
N ASP A 58 -18.31 0.85 -6.30
CA ASP A 58 -19.13 1.70 -7.18
C ASP A 58 -18.31 2.91 -7.67
N PRO A 59 -18.06 3.04 -8.99
CA PRO A 59 -17.25 4.11 -9.57
C PRO A 59 -17.89 5.49 -9.45
N MET A 60 -19.16 5.58 -9.07
CA MET A 60 -19.88 6.84 -8.86
C MET A 60 -19.75 7.37 -7.43
N ILE A 61 -19.16 6.60 -6.49
CA ILE A 61 -18.88 7.07 -5.13
C ILE A 61 -17.83 8.18 -5.22
N PRO A 62 -18.13 9.40 -4.73
CA PRO A 62 -17.15 10.48 -4.70
C PRO A 62 -15.96 10.10 -3.82
N VAL A 63 -14.75 10.14 -4.39
CA VAL A 63 -13.51 10.04 -3.60
C VAL A 63 -13.30 11.41 -2.94
N ALA A 64 -13.52 11.49 -1.63
CA ALA A 64 -13.26 12.69 -0.83
C ALA A 64 -11.76 12.94 -0.63
#